data_AF-A0A7S0E9E2-F1
#
_entry.id   AF-A0A7S0E9E2-F1
#
_cell.length_a   1.000
_cell.length_b   1.000
_cell.length_c   1.000
_cell.angle_alpha   90.00
_cell.angle_beta   90.00
_cell.angle_gamma   90.00
#
_symmetry.space_group_name_H-M   'P 1'
#
loop_
_entity.id
_entity.type
_entity.pdbx_description
1 polymer ?
#
loop_
_entity_poly.entity_id
_entity_poly.type
_entity_poly.pdbx_seq_one_letter_code
_entity_poly.pdbx_strand_id
1 'polypeptide(L)'
;EGSLVRLCVIGRARGYGRNNGFIRNAAGALLSSRQCLEVKVRKCKYCTNEYETLLLQMKKFSPEVNWLRLFAANAIDDNDELTTPLEDPDILSTQGLKALLNIGSTYQLKEGESIFTVAARFQTTTKSILSLNPDFQNVEMLQAGEEVCVIPCSM
;
A
#
# COMPACT_ATOMS: atom_id res chain seq x y z
N GLU A 1 -11.21 -4.90 2.97
CA GLU A 1 -10.26 -5.82 3.60
C GLU A 1 -8.84 -5.27 3.37
N GLY A 2 -7.80 -6.07 3.07
CA GLY A 2 -6.43 -5.56 2.83
C GLY A 2 -5.43 -6.69 2.54
N SER A 3 -4.24 -6.35 2.02
CA SER A 3 -3.21 -7.35 1.68
C SER A 3 -2.34 -7.69 2.87
N LEU A 4 -2.03 -8.97 3.04
CA LEU A 4 -1.08 -9.44 4.06
C LEU A 4 0.33 -9.54 3.47
N VAL A 5 1.26 -8.82 4.07
CA VAL A 5 2.69 -8.86 3.72
C VAL A 5 3.45 -9.50 4.88
N ARG A 6 4.19 -10.58 4.59
CA ARG A 6 5.00 -11.28 5.59
C ARG A 6 6.45 -10.82 5.53
N LEU A 7 6.88 -10.07 6.54
CA LEU A 7 8.25 -9.58 6.67
C LEU A 7 9.03 -10.49 7.62
N CYS A 8 10.10 -11.12 7.14
CA CYS A 8 10.92 -12.02 7.97
C CYS A 8 12.34 -11.47 8.15
N VAL A 9 12.75 -11.31 9.41
CA VAL A 9 14.13 -11.01 9.80
C VAL A 9 14.85 -12.33 10.07
N ILE A 10 16.02 -12.49 9.45
CA ILE A 10 16.90 -13.65 9.66
C ILE A 10 18.19 -13.17 10.30
N GLY A 11 18.34 -13.42 11.60
CA GLY A 11 19.58 -13.20 12.33
C GLY A 11 20.52 -14.38 12.14
N ARG A 12 21.79 -14.14 11.82
CA ARG A 12 22.82 -15.18 11.73
C ARG A 12 23.88 -14.94 12.80
N ALA A 13 24.22 -15.97 13.57
CA ALA A 13 25.22 -15.84 14.61
C ALA A 13 26.64 -15.81 14.00
N ARG A 14 27.49 -14.90 14.47
CA ARG A 14 28.89 -14.78 14.04
C ARG A 14 29.80 -14.91 15.26
N GLY A 15 30.78 -15.79 15.17
CA GLY A 15 31.82 -15.96 16.19
C GLY A 15 33.05 -15.13 15.87
N TYR A 16 33.64 -14.53 16.90
CA TYR A 16 34.88 -13.76 16.80
C TYR A 16 35.97 -14.49 17.59
N GLY A 17 36.99 -14.97 16.88
CA GLY A 17 38.09 -15.76 17.43
C GLY A 17 39.13 -16.05 16.34
N ARG A 18 40.01 -17.03 16.59
CA ARG A 18 41.11 -17.39 15.67
C ARG A 18 40.61 -17.75 14.26
N ASN A 19 39.40 -18.30 14.17
CA ASN A 19 38.65 -18.49 12.93
C ASN A 19 37.37 -17.64 13.00
N ASN A 20 37.40 -16.45 12.40
CA ASN A 20 36.24 -15.56 12.30
C ASN A 20 35.21 -16.14 11.30
N GLY A 21 33.92 -16.16 11.63
CA GLY A 21 32.92 -16.70 10.71
C GLY A 21 31.54 -16.91 11.31
N PHE A 22 30.59 -17.33 10.47
CA PHE A 22 29.25 -17.69 10.94
C PHE A 22 29.28 -18.99 11.73
N ILE A 23 28.54 -19.00 12.84
CA ILE A 23 28.41 -20.16 13.71
C ILE A 23 27.53 -21.19 13.00
N ARG A 24 27.90 -22.46 13.12
CA ARG A 24 27.17 -23.60 12.55
C ARG A 24 26.89 -24.62 13.64
N ASN A 25 25.79 -25.36 13.51
CA ASN A 25 25.49 -26.50 14.39
C ASN A 25 26.34 -27.73 14.01
N ALA A 26 26.22 -28.82 14.77
CA ALA A 26 26.95 -30.07 14.53
C ALA A 26 26.69 -30.70 13.15
N ALA A 27 25.55 -30.39 12.52
CA ALA A 27 25.20 -30.81 11.17
C ALA A 27 25.72 -29.86 10.07
N GLY A 28 26.48 -28.82 10.42
CA GLY A 28 27.03 -27.84 9.49
C GLY A 28 26.05 -26.74 9.04
N ALA A 29 24.81 -26.75 9.54
CA ALA A 29 23.82 -25.72 9.23
C ALA A 29 24.12 -24.41 9.98
N LEU A 30 23.95 -23.28 9.30
CA LEU A 30 24.13 -21.95 9.88
C LEU A 30 23.19 -21.76 11.07
N LEU A 31 23.77 -21.42 12.23
CA LEU A 31 22.99 -21.06 13.40
C LEU A 31 22.34 -19.70 13.12
N SER A 32 21.02 -19.75 12.88
CA SER A 32 20.22 -18.59 12.54
C SER A 32 18.89 -18.61 13.28
N SER A 33 18.36 -17.42 13.56
CA SER A 33 17.02 -17.22 14.12
C SER A 33 16.17 -16.48 13.10
N ARG A 34 14.96 -16.97 12.88
CA ARG A 34 13.98 -16.36 11.97
C ARG A 34 12.81 -15.84 12.79
N GLN A 35 12.51 -14.57 12.63
CA GLN A 35 11.33 -13.93 13.22
C GLN A 35 10.55 -13.27 12.10
N CYS A 36 9.25 -13.50 12.03
CA CYS A 36 8.39 -12.94 10.98
C CYS A 36 7.25 -12.13 11.58
N LEU A 37 6.94 -11.02 10.94
CA LEU A 37 5.80 -10.14 11.20
C LEU A 37 4.84 -10.22 10.01
N GLU A 38 3.55 -10.33 10.28
CA GLU A 38 2.51 -10.14 9.27
C GLU A 38 1.99 -8.71 9.36
N VAL A 39 2.15 -7.98 8.27
CA VAL A 39 1.72 -6.59 8.13
C VAL A 39 0.50 -6.57 7.23
N LYS A 40 -0.63 -6.09 7.74
CA LYS A 40 -1.83 -5.86 6.94
C LYS A 40 -1.77 -4.46 6.33
N VAL A 41 -1.74 -4.39 5.01
CA VAL A 41 -1.79 -3.14 4.23
C VAL A 41 -3.22 -2.93 3.78
N ARG A 42 -3.85 -1.82 4.21
CA ARG A 42 -5.21 -1.47 3.79
C ARG A 42 -5.21 -0.99 2.34
N LYS A 43 -6.13 -1.50 1.53
CA LYS A 43 -6.31 -1.05 0.13
C LYS A 43 -6.83 0.37 0.11
N CYS A 44 -6.39 1.16 -0.89
CA CYS A 44 -6.79 2.54 -1.11
C CYS A 44 -6.59 3.52 0.05
N LYS A 45 -5.70 3.20 0.99
CA LYS A 45 -5.32 4.09 2.07
C LYS A 45 -3.84 4.45 1.92
N TYR A 46 -3.50 5.72 2.13
CA TYR A 46 -2.12 6.20 2.09
C TYR A 46 -1.78 6.96 3.37
N CYS A 47 -0.70 6.53 4.02
CA CYS A 47 -0.17 7.26 5.16
C CYS A 47 0.71 8.43 4.70
N THR A 48 0.37 9.65 5.11
CA THR A 48 1.22 10.82 4.85
C THR A 48 2.36 10.93 5.83
N ASN A 49 3.37 11.72 5.51
CA ASN A 49 4.38 12.18 6.47
C ASN A 49 4.15 13.66 6.84
N GLU A 50 4.81 14.13 7.91
CA GLU A 50 4.65 15.50 8.45
C GLU A 50 4.97 16.64 7.47
N TYR A 51 5.72 16.33 6.41
CA TYR A 51 6.15 17.31 5.40
C TYR A 51 5.43 17.17 4.06
N GLU A 52 4.38 16.34 3.98
CA GLU A 52 3.63 16.11 2.75
C GLU A 52 2.36 16.98 2.70
N THR A 53 2.09 17.58 1.54
CA THR A 53 0.85 18.34 1.27
C THR A 53 -0.04 17.58 0.27
N LEU A 54 -1.34 17.91 0.26
CA LEU A 54 -2.32 17.29 -0.64
C LEU A 54 -1.86 17.49 -2.10
N LEU A 55 -1.40 18.70 -2.40
CA LEU A 55 -0.86 19.09 -3.70
C LEU A 55 0.32 18.22 -4.15
N LEU A 56 1.22 17.84 -3.23
CA LEU A 56 2.34 16.96 -3.54
C LEU A 56 1.85 15.52 -3.78
N GLN A 57 0.93 15.03 -2.95
CA GLN A 57 0.49 13.64 -3.01
C GLN A 57 -0.38 13.33 -4.23
N MET A 58 -1.23 14.25 -4.69
CA MET A 58 -2.03 14.01 -5.89
C MET A 58 -1.17 13.69 -7.11
N LYS A 59 -0.08 14.44 -7.31
CA LYS A 59 0.85 14.25 -8.44
C LYS A 59 1.47 12.86 -8.44
N LYS A 60 1.51 12.20 -7.28
CA LYS A 60 2.09 10.87 -7.08
C LYS A 60 1.10 9.74 -7.41
N PHE A 61 -0.18 9.90 -7.09
CA PHE A 61 -1.16 8.80 -7.18
C PHE A 61 -1.67 8.54 -8.59
N SER A 62 -1.94 9.59 -9.36
CA SER A 62 -2.27 9.46 -10.78
C SER A 62 -2.21 10.85 -11.43
N PRO A 63 -1.76 10.96 -12.70
CA PRO A 63 -1.88 12.22 -13.45
C PRO A 63 -3.32 12.73 -13.56
N GLU A 64 -4.31 11.84 -13.40
CA GLU A 64 -5.74 12.15 -13.50
C GLU A 64 -6.35 12.60 -12.15
N VAL A 65 -5.62 12.50 -11.04
CA VAL A 65 -6.11 12.92 -9.72
C VAL A 65 -5.93 14.43 -9.55
N ASN A 66 -7.06 15.13 -9.43
CA ASN A 66 -7.11 16.54 -9.05
C ASN A 66 -7.32 16.72 -7.53
N TRP A 67 -6.90 17.88 -7.00
CA TRP A 67 -6.87 18.19 -5.57
C TRP A 67 -8.27 18.18 -5.00
N LEU A 68 -9.23 18.70 -5.75
CA LEU A 68 -10.61 18.76 -5.36
C LEU A 68 -11.19 17.35 -5.15
N ARG A 69 -10.79 16.39 -5.98
CA ARG A 69 -11.25 15.01 -5.85
C ARG A 69 -10.61 14.31 -4.67
N LEU A 70 -9.30 14.50 -4.48
CA LEU A 70 -8.61 13.92 -3.34
C LEU A 70 -9.14 14.51 -2.03
N PHE A 71 -9.38 15.83 -1.99
CA PHE A 71 -10.02 16.49 -0.86
C PHE A 71 -11.44 15.95 -0.62
N ALA A 72 -12.28 15.88 -1.65
CA ALA A 72 -13.65 15.37 -1.52
C ALA A 72 -13.74 13.94 -0.98
N ALA A 73 -12.77 13.07 -1.32
CA ALA A 73 -12.69 11.71 -0.80
C ALA A 73 -12.29 11.64 0.70
N ASN A 74 -11.81 12.74 1.26
CA ASN A 74 -11.29 12.82 2.63
C ASN A 74 -12.00 13.87 3.49
N ALA A 75 -12.83 14.74 2.93
CA ALA A 75 -13.57 15.78 3.66
C ALA A 75 -14.84 15.25 4.33
N ILE A 76 -15.24 14.02 4.03
CA ILE A 76 -16.44 13.37 4.56
C ILE A 76 -16.01 12.24 5.49
N ASP A 77 -16.69 12.12 6.63
CA ASP A 77 -16.54 10.98 7.55
C ASP A 77 -16.96 9.67 6.85
N ASP A 78 -15.98 8.80 6.64
CA ASP A 78 -16.16 7.48 6.04
C ASP A 78 -16.43 6.38 7.09
N ASN A 79 -16.66 6.78 8.35
CA ASN A 79 -16.92 5.90 9.50
C ASN A 79 -15.81 4.86 9.71
N ASP A 80 -14.57 5.25 9.42
CA ASP A 80 -13.37 4.46 9.60
C ASP A 80 -12.54 5.05 10.76
N GLU A 81 -12.28 4.23 11.76
CA GLU A 81 -11.63 4.63 13.02
C GLU A 81 -10.21 5.17 12.85
N LEU A 82 -9.56 4.88 11.72
CA LEU A 82 -8.18 5.29 11.43
C LEU A 82 -8.10 6.53 10.53
N THR A 83 -9.23 7.03 10.05
CA THR A 83 -9.31 8.25 9.23
C THR A 83 -9.94 9.38 10.01
N THR A 84 -9.54 10.60 9.68
CA THR A 84 -10.11 11.83 10.23
C THR A 84 -10.52 12.72 9.07
N PRO A 85 -11.75 13.25 9.05
CA PRO A 85 -12.17 14.16 7.98
C PRO A 85 -11.24 15.36 7.85
N LEU A 86 -10.86 15.68 6.62
CA LEU A 86 -10.10 16.89 6.32
C LEU A 86 -11.05 18.08 6.25
N GLU A 87 -10.90 19.00 7.19
CA GLU A 87 -11.69 20.23 7.23
C GLU A 87 -11.14 21.32 6.29
N ASP A 88 -9.81 21.36 6.15
CA ASP A 88 -9.10 22.37 5.35
C ASP A 88 -8.23 21.68 4.27
N PRO A 89 -8.42 21.98 2.98
CA PRO A 89 -7.68 21.35 1.89
C PRO A 89 -6.17 21.71 1.87
N ASP A 90 -5.78 22.83 2.48
CA ASP A 90 -4.39 23.29 2.52
C ASP A 90 -3.63 22.71 3.72
N ILE A 91 -4.35 22.15 4.70
CA ILE A 91 -3.77 21.60 5.94
C ILE A 91 -3.95 20.07 5.96
N LEU A 92 -2.95 19.35 5.44
CA LEU A 92 -2.85 17.89 5.63
C LEU A 92 -2.26 17.46 6.97
N SER A 93 -1.57 18.38 7.64
CA SER A 93 -1.14 18.17 9.01
C SER A 93 -2.37 18.31 9.88
N THR A 94 -3.13 17.22 10.02
CA THR A 94 -4.01 17.06 11.16
C THR A 94 -3.12 17.11 12.39
N GLN A 95 -2.87 18.32 12.91
CA GLN A 95 -2.33 18.56 14.24
C GLN A 95 -0.95 17.93 14.50
N GLY A 96 -0.07 17.84 13.50
CA GLY A 96 1.27 17.26 13.67
C GLY A 96 1.30 15.72 13.71
N LEU A 97 0.28 15.05 13.16
CA LEU A 97 0.21 13.60 13.07
C LEU A 97 0.14 13.10 11.61
N LYS A 98 0.65 11.88 11.43
CA LYS A 98 0.60 11.04 10.23
C LYS A 98 -0.86 10.81 9.81
N ALA A 99 -1.35 11.52 8.79
CA ALA A 99 -2.73 11.38 8.32
C ALA A 99 -2.89 10.12 7.44
N LEU A 100 -4.03 9.43 7.57
CA LEU A 100 -4.40 8.33 6.67
C LEU A 100 -5.39 8.86 5.64
N LEU A 101 -4.98 8.91 4.37
CA LEU A 101 -5.81 9.41 3.27
C LEU A 101 -6.50 8.28 2.51
N ASN A 102 -7.76 8.50 2.15
CA ASN A 102 -8.46 7.82 1.08
C ASN A 102 -7.94 8.29 -0.28
N ILE A 103 -7.35 7.38 -1.07
CA ILE A 103 -6.77 7.73 -2.38
C ILE A 103 -7.55 7.16 -3.56
N GLY A 104 -8.52 6.28 -3.32
CA GLY A 104 -9.28 5.59 -4.37
C GLY A 104 -10.42 4.75 -3.79
N SER A 105 -10.99 3.89 -4.63
CA SER A 105 -12.04 2.94 -4.25
C SER A 105 -11.52 1.51 -4.32
N THR A 106 -11.87 0.70 -3.32
CA THR A 106 -11.58 -0.73 -3.36
C THR A 106 -12.58 -1.43 -4.25
N TYR A 107 -12.09 -2.21 -5.21
CA TYR A 107 -12.88 -3.04 -6.11
C TYR A 107 -12.49 -4.51 -5.92
N GLN A 108 -13.48 -5.37 -5.66
CA GLN A 108 -13.25 -6.81 -5.62
C GLN A 108 -13.35 -7.39 -7.03
N LEU A 109 -12.28 -8.06 -7.47
CA LEU A 109 -12.25 -8.73 -8.76
C LEU A 109 -13.29 -9.84 -8.83
N LYS A 110 -14.06 -9.87 -9.93
CA LYS A 110 -15.02 -10.93 -10.20
C LYS A 110 -14.36 -12.08 -10.99
N GLU A 111 -15.00 -13.24 -10.95
CA GLU A 111 -14.57 -14.38 -11.74
C GLU A 111 -14.52 -14.04 -13.24
N GLY A 112 -13.41 -14.38 -13.89
CA GLY A 112 -13.17 -14.09 -15.30
C GLY A 112 -12.73 -12.65 -15.62
N GLU A 113 -12.67 -11.74 -14.64
CA GLU A 113 -12.09 -10.42 -14.86
C GLU A 113 -10.56 -10.47 -14.87
N SER A 114 -9.98 -9.65 -15.74
CA SER A 114 -8.56 -9.33 -15.73
C SER A 114 -8.36 -7.85 -15.38
N ILE A 115 -7.12 -7.49 -15.05
CA ILE A 115 -6.78 -6.08 -14.84
C ILE A 115 -7.04 -5.21 -16.08
N PHE A 116 -7.00 -5.78 -17.29
CA PHE A 116 -7.33 -5.08 -18.54
C PHE A 116 -8.82 -4.71 -18.59
N THR A 117 -9.70 -5.65 -18.24
CA THR A 117 -11.14 -5.41 -18.20
C THR A 117 -11.51 -4.43 -17.08
N VAL A 118 -10.81 -4.49 -15.94
CA VAL A 118 -10.99 -3.52 -14.84
C VAL A 118 -10.51 -2.13 -15.24
N ALA A 119 -9.35 -2.03 -15.88
CA ALA A 119 -8.84 -0.76 -16.41
C ALA A 119 -9.82 -0.11 -17.38
N ALA A 120 -10.37 -0.88 -18.33
CA ALA A 120 -11.40 -0.41 -19.25
C ALA A 120 -12.68 0.03 -18.52
N ARG A 121 -13.16 -0.75 -17.55
CA ARG A 121 -14.34 -0.42 -16.74
C ARG A 121 -14.21 0.93 -16.02
N PHE A 122 -13.05 1.18 -15.44
CA PHE A 122 -12.78 2.39 -14.66
C PHE A 122 -12.17 3.53 -15.48
N GLN A 123 -12.06 3.36 -16.80
CA GLN A 123 -11.43 4.33 -17.70
C GLN A 123 -10.04 4.76 -17.24
N THR A 124 -9.24 3.81 -16.77
CA THR A 124 -7.85 4.03 -16.32
C THR A 124 -6.90 3.08 -17.05
N THR A 125 -5.62 3.08 -16.70
CA THR A 125 -4.62 2.18 -17.30
C THR A 125 -4.22 1.06 -16.36
N THR A 126 -3.82 -0.09 -16.91
CA THR A 126 -3.25 -1.19 -16.12
C THR A 126 -2.03 -0.74 -15.31
N LYS A 127 -1.20 0.14 -15.89
CA LYS A 127 -0.06 0.74 -15.20
C LYS A 127 -0.48 1.57 -13.99
N SER A 128 -1.52 2.39 -14.12
CA SER A 128 -2.06 3.18 -13.01
C SER A 128 -2.59 2.26 -11.90
N ILE A 129 -3.36 1.22 -12.25
CA ILE A 129 -3.86 0.24 -11.27
C ILE A 129 -2.70 -0.46 -10.56
N LEU A 130 -1.71 -0.99 -11.29
CA LEU A 130 -0.57 -1.68 -10.67
C LEU A 130 0.25 -0.75 -9.77
N SER A 131 0.41 0.52 -10.13
CA SER A 131 1.13 1.48 -9.29
C SER A 131 0.46 1.75 -7.94
N LEU A 132 -0.86 1.57 -7.86
CA LEU A 132 -1.65 1.70 -6.63
C LEU A 132 -1.71 0.40 -5.81
N ASN A 133 -1.29 -0.73 -6.40
CA ASN A 133 -1.39 -2.05 -5.79
C ASN A 133 -0.03 -2.77 -5.82
N PRO A 134 0.96 -2.29 -5.05
CA PRO A 134 2.33 -2.80 -5.11
C PRO A 134 2.49 -4.24 -4.61
N ASP A 135 1.46 -4.80 -3.97
CA ASP A 135 1.40 -6.20 -3.58
C ASP A 135 1.19 -7.14 -4.79
N PHE A 136 0.69 -6.62 -5.91
CA PHE A 136 0.64 -7.33 -7.19
C PHE A 136 1.84 -6.93 -8.05
N GLN A 137 2.85 -7.81 -8.16
CA GLN A 137 4.06 -7.52 -8.93
C GLN A 137 3.81 -7.54 -10.44
N ASN A 138 2.79 -8.27 -10.89
CA ASN A 138 2.40 -8.35 -12.29
C ASN A 138 0.91 -8.69 -12.41
N VAL A 139 0.41 -8.62 -13.64
CA VAL A 139 -1.00 -8.85 -13.98
C VAL A 139 -1.48 -10.29 -13.74
N GLU A 140 -0.56 -11.25 -13.67
CA GLU A 140 -0.86 -12.68 -13.52
C GLU A 140 -1.15 -13.06 -12.06
N MET A 141 -0.75 -12.20 -11.11
CA MET A 141 -1.00 -12.40 -9.68
C MET A 141 -2.43 -12.04 -9.26
N LEU A 142 -3.21 -11.39 -10.13
CA LEU A 142 -4.58 -10.98 -9.81
C LEU A 142 -5.55 -12.14 -10.04
N GLN A 143 -6.22 -12.54 -8.96
CA GLN A 143 -7.19 -13.63 -8.96
C GLN A 143 -8.61 -13.12 -8.61
N ALA A 144 -9.62 -13.90 -8.94
CA ALA A 144 -11.00 -13.61 -8.54
C ALA A 144 -11.10 -13.56 -7.01
N GLY A 145 -11.83 -12.58 -6.48
CA GLY A 145 -11.99 -12.34 -5.05
C GLY A 145 -10.95 -11.39 -4.45
N GLU A 146 -9.86 -11.08 -5.16
CA GLU A 146 -8.85 -10.13 -4.70
C GLU A 146 -9.38 -8.69 -4.71
N GLU A 147 -9.02 -7.94 -3.67
CA GLU A 147 -9.30 -6.51 -3.59
C GLU A 147 -8.22 -5.69 -4.31
N VAL A 148 -8.66 -4.80 -5.18
CA VAL A 148 -7.80 -3.92 -5.96
C VAL A 148 -8.16 -2.48 -5.67
N CYS A 149 -7.16 -1.66 -5.40
CA CYS A 149 -7.35 -0.23 -5.35
C CYS A 149 -7.44 0.37 -6.75
N VAL A 150 -8.50 1.10 -7.03
CA VAL A 150 -8.70 1.78 -8.32
C VAL A 150 -9.05 3.25 -8.12
N ILE A 151 -8.57 4.08 -9.04
CA ILE A 151 -8.99 5.48 -9.17
C ILE A 151 -9.71 5.59 -10.52
N PRO A 152 -11.05 5.67 -10.53
CA PRO A 152 -11.81 5.88 -11.77
C PRO A 152 -11.40 7.18 -12.46
N CYS A 153 -11.56 7.34 -13.77
CA CYS A 153 -11.45 8.67 -14.38
C CYS A 153 -12.57 9.60 -13.86
N SER A 154 -12.27 10.90 -13.72
CA SER A 154 -13.29 11.93 -13.48
C SER A 154 -13.62 12.58 -14.82
N MET A 155 -14.87 12.42 -15.28
CA MET A 155 -15.39 13.13 -16.45
C MET A 155 -15.44 14.64 -16.22
#